data_AF-A0A1P8KQW9-F1
#
_entry.id   AF-A0A1P8KQW9-F1
#
_cell.length_a   1.000
_cell.length_b   1.000
_cell.length_c   1.000
_cell.angle_alpha   90.00
_cell.angle_beta   90.00
_cell.angle_gamma   90.00
#
_symmetry.space_group_name_H-M   'P 1'
#
loop_
_entity.id
_entity.type
_entity.pdbx_description
1 polymer ?
#
loop_
_entity_poly.entity_id
_entity_poly.type
_entity_poly.pdbx_seq_one_letter_code
_entity_poly.pdbx_strand_id
1 'polypeptide(L)'
;MDEKIKISSQTNKSQTVEYDDFEDEFADEFANTQVEVFDPLSGYNRVMTSFNDGIYTYALSPVATGYTYVFPQTLRVGISNFFSNLLFPLRFINNLLQLKFENSVEELGRFLINTTFGLAGFMDPAKTELGWEAHDEDFGQTLGYYGVGEGFHVVLPFLGPSNLRDIVGLAADGYISPLSTTGSSDIGYKIPNNSLENVGIIATDTINSTSLRLGQYESIKKDALDLYPFLRDVYNQRRNKQIEE
;
A
#
# COMPACT_ATOMS: atom_id res chain seq x y z
N MET A 1 -60.30 68.42 -15.28
CA MET A 1 -60.15 68.88 -13.90
C MET A 1 -60.41 67.66 -13.05
N ASP A 2 -59.43 66.74 -13.01
CA ASP A 2 -58.37 66.68 -11.98
C ASP A 2 -59.03 66.28 -10.65
N GLU A 3 -58.68 65.19 -9.98
CA GLU A 3 -57.33 64.83 -9.56
C GLU A 3 -57.34 63.37 -9.02
N LYS A 4 -56.21 62.67 -9.21
CA LYS A 4 -55.97 61.27 -8.81
C LYS A 4 -55.85 61.14 -7.29
N ILE A 5 -56.58 60.20 -6.68
CA ILE A 5 -56.28 59.69 -5.33
C ILE A 5 -55.61 58.33 -5.45
N LYS A 6 -54.33 58.28 -5.08
CA LYS A 6 -53.51 57.06 -4.90
C LYS A 6 -54.00 56.32 -3.65
N ILE A 7 -54.35 55.04 -3.79
CA ILE A 7 -54.46 54.12 -2.65
C ILE A 7 -53.47 52.98 -2.91
N SER A 8 -52.44 52.92 -2.05
CA SER A 8 -51.42 51.87 -2.05
C SER A 8 -51.99 50.59 -1.43
N SER A 9 -52.11 49.54 -2.24
CA SER A 9 -52.33 48.17 -1.78
C SER A 9 -51.00 47.59 -1.27
N GLN A 10 -50.84 47.44 0.04
CA GLN A 10 -49.77 46.61 0.60
C GLN A 10 -50.17 45.13 0.44
N THR A 11 -49.40 44.42 -0.38
CA THR A 11 -49.55 43.00 -0.69
C THR A 11 -48.83 42.14 0.35
N ASN A 12 -49.49 41.06 0.74
CA ASN A 12 -49.04 39.88 1.50
C ASN A 12 -47.52 39.65 1.59
N LYS A 13 -47.01 39.57 2.83
CA LYS A 13 -45.78 38.83 3.16
C LYS A 13 -46.10 37.33 3.17
N SER A 14 -45.67 36.61 2.14
CA SER A 14 -45.57 35.15 2.15
C SER A 14 -44.10 34.75 1.99
N GLN A 15 -43.58 34.11 3.05
CA GLN A 15 -42.61 33.01 3.03
C GLN A 15 -41.53 33.01 1.93
N THR A 16 -40.38 33.62 2.22
CA THR A 16 -39.14 33.48 1.41
C THR A 16 -37.89 33.47 2.30
N VAL A 17 -37.94 32.81 3.46
CA VAL A 17 -36.79 32.74 4.38
C VAL A 17 -36.81 31.33 4.99
N GLU A 18 -35.97 30.41 4.46
CA GLU A 18 -35.59 29.06 5.00
C GLU A 18 -35.34 28.00 3.89
N TYR A 19 -34.95 28.37 2.66
CA TYR A 19 -34.46 27.38 1.68
C TYR A 19 -33.05 27.72 1.17
N ASP A 20 -32.76 29.00 0.91
CA ASP A 20 -31.39 29.43 0.52
C ASP A 20 -30.37 29.16 1.63
N ASP A 21 -30.67 29.49 2.89
CA ASP A 21 -29.73 29.36 4.01
C ASP A 21 -29.29 27.90 4.25
N PHE A 22 -30.17 26.91 4.00
CA PHE A 22 -29.83 25.49 4.15
C PHE A 22 -29.03 24.96 2.97
N GLU A 23 -29.33 25.40 1.74
CA GLU A 23 -28.51 25.02 0.57
C GLU A 23 -27.14 25.69 0.61
N ASP A 24 -27.03 26.93 1.09
CA ASP A 24 -25.78 27.66 1.25
C ASP A 24 -24.91 27.06 2.37
N GLU A 25 -25.50 26.72 3.52
CA GLU A 25 -24.77 26.09 4.64
C GLU A 25 -24.34 24.65 4.27
N PHE A 26 -25.18 23.90 3.56
CA PHE A 26 -24.83 22.59 2.98
C PHE A 26 -23.76 22.74 1.89
N ALA A 27 -23.88 23.70 0.98
CA ALA A 27 -22.89 23.95 -0.07
C ALA A 27 -21.55 24.38 0.51
N ASP A 28 -21.52 25.20 1.56
CA ASP A 28 -20.30 25.65 2.24
C ASP A 28 -19.60 24.53 3.03
N GLU A 29 -20.36 23.60 3.60
CA GLU A 29 -19.83 22.41 4.28
C GLU A 29 -19.13 21.46 3.28
N PHE A 30 -19.64 21.34 2.05
CA PHE A 30 -19.03 20.56 0.96
C PHE A 30 -18.01 21.34 0.11
N ALA A 31 -18.10 22.67 0.03
CA ALA A 31 -17.17 23.51 -0.74
C ALA A 31 -15.83 23.68 0.00
N ASN A 32 -15.83 23.65 1.34
CA ASN A 32 -14.62 23.80 2.14
C ASN A 32 -13.88 22.49 2.46
N THR A 33 -14.36 21.34 1.98
CA THR A 33 -13.64 20.05 2.13
C THR A 33 -12.79 19.73 0.90
N GLN A 34 -12.20 20.74 0.27
CA GLN A 34 -10.99 20.55 -0.52
C GLN A 34 -9.84 20.48 0.49
N VAL A 35 -9.64 19.31 1.11
CA VAL A 35 -8.44 19.08 1.92
C VAL A 35 -7.25 19.25 0.98
N GLU A 36 -6.57 20.39 1.07
CA GLU A 36 -5.38 20.66 0.29
C GLU A 36 -4.30 19.70 0.76
N VAL A 37 -4.21 18.54 0.09
CA VAL A 37 -3.23 17.51 0.43
C VAL A 37 -1.84 18.04 0.08
N PHE A 38 -1.02 18.26 1.09
CA PHE A 38 0.35 18.73 0.93
C PHE A 38 1.17 17.70 0.14
N ASP A 39 1.34 17.97 -1.17
CA ASP A 39 2.07 17.11 -2.10
C ASP A 39 3.05 17.93 -2.96
N PRO A 40 4.22 18.28 -2.38
CA PRO A 40 5.22 19.11 -3.05
C PRO A 40 5.82 18.43 -4.30
N LEU A 41 5.70 17.10 -4.41
CA LEU A 41 6.26 16.30 -5.49
C LEU A 41 5.18 15.82 -6.47
N SER A 42 3.98 16.39 -6.45
CA SER A 42 2.85 15.95 -7.29
C SER A 42 3.20 15.77 -8.77
N GLY A 43 3.97 16.70 -9.36
CA GLY A 43 4.43 16.60 -10.74
C GLY A 43 5.33 15.38 -10.99
N TYR A 44 6.32 15.15 -10.13
CA TYR A 44 7.18 13.96 -10.20
C TYR A 44 6.36 12.68 -9.98
N ASN A 45 5.49 12.68 -8.97
CA ASN A 45 4.70 11.52 -8.57
C ASN A 45 3.74 11.07 -9.68
N ARG A 46 3.12 12.01 -10.41
CA ARG A 46 2.29 11.72 -11.59
C ARG A 46 3.08 11.09 -12.73
N VAL A 47 4.27 11.63 -13.02
CA VAL A 47 5.17 11.06 -14.04
C VAL A 47 5.60 9.65 -13.63
N MET A 48 5.97 9.46 -12.37
CA MET A 48 6.44 8.16 -11.88
C MET A 48 5.33 7.13 -11.79
N THR A 49 4.11 7.55 -11.45
CA THR A 49 2.92 6.71 -11.55
C THR A 49 2.70 6.23 -12.97
N SER A 50 2.82 7.14 -13.96
CA SER A 50 2.68 6.78 -15.38
C SER A 50 3.80 5.84 -15.85
N PHE A 51 5.03 6.05 -15.38
CA PHE A 51 6.16 5.15 -15.65
C PHE A 51 5.89 3.74 -15.10
N ASN A 52 5.51 3.64 -13.82
CA ASN A 52 5.21 2.36 -13.17
C ASN A 52 4.02 1.66 -13.84
N ASP A 53 2.98 2.41 -14.19
CA ASP A 53 1.81 1.91 -14.93
C ASP A 53 2.21 1.34 -16.30
N GLY A 54 3.10 2.03 -17.02
CA GLY A 54 3.65 1.55 -18.29
C GLY A 54 4.43 0.25 -18.12
N ILE A 55 5.34 0.18 -17.14
CA ILE A 55 6.09 -1.05 -16.85
C ILE A 55 5.14 -2.20 -16.49
N TYR A 56 4.14 -1.94 -15.63
CA TYR A 56 3.16 -2.94 -15.25
C TYR A 56 2.39 -3.45 -16.48
N THR A 57 1.83 -2.54 -17.28
CA THR A 57 0.95 -2.87 -18.40
C THR A 57 1.70 -3.55 -19.55
N TYR A 58 2.90 -3.06 -19.89
CA TYR A 58 3.61 -3.48 -21.10
C TYR A 58 4.69 -4.54 -20.86
N ALA A 59 5.18 -4.70 -19.63
CA ALA A 59 6.21 -5.69 -19.32
C ALA A 59 5.73 -6.71 -18.28
N LEU A 60 5.36 -6.26 -17.08
CA LEU A 60 5.12 -7.17 -15.96
C LEU A 60 3.86 -8.03 -16.16
N SER A 61 2.74 -7.45 -16.55
CA SER A 61 1.46 -8.16 -16.75
C SER A 61 1.54 -9.22 -17.87
N PRO A 62 2.11 -8.94 -19.06
CA PRO A 62 2.35 -9.96 -20.08
C PRO A 62 3.29 -11.08 -19.63
N VAL A 63 4.39 -10.76 -18.93
CA VAL A 63 5.34 -11.76 -18.42
C VAL A 63 4.69 -12.64 -17.35
N ALA A 64 3.96 -12.04 -16.41
CA ALA A 64 3.21 -12.74 -15.38
C ALA A 64 2.10 -13.62 -15.98
N THR A 65 1.42 -13.15 -17.03
CA THR A 65 0.45 -13.96 -17.78
C THR A 65 1.14 -15.16 -18.43
N GLY A 66 2.28 -14.95 -19.10
CA GLY A 66 3.16 -16.02 -19.60
C GLY A 66 3.52 -17.04 -18.54
N TYR A 67 3.90 -16.55 -17.35
CA TYR A 67 4.27 -17.36 -16.19
C TYR A 67 3.11 -18.26 -15.71
N THR A 68 1.84 -17.80 -15.78
CA THR A 68 0.68 -18.63 -15.44
C THR A 68 0.47 -19.83 -16.34
N TYR A 69 0.91 -19.77 -17.61
CA TYR A 69 0.81 -20.91 -18.52
C TYR A 69 1.84 -21.99 -18.22
N VAL A 70 2.99 -21.61 -17.65
CA VAL A 70 4.08 -22.54 -17.34
C VAL A 70 3.90 -23.14 -15.94
N PHE A 71 3.49 -22.34 -14.96
CA PHE A 71 3.42 -22.75 -13.56
C PHE A 71 1.97 -22.83 -13.06
N PRO A 72 1.49 -24.01 -12.62
CA PRO A 72 0.17 -24.15 -12.01
C PRO A 72 0.07 -23.32 -10.73
N GLN A 73 -1.15 -22.89 -10.40
CA GLN A 73 -1.42 -22.00 -9.26
C GLN A 73 -0.83 -22.51 -7.94
N THR A 74 -0.88 -23.82 -7.68
CA THR A 74 -0.30 -24.43 -6.47
C THR A 74 1.19 -24.14 -6.31
N LEU A 75 1.97 -24.24 -7.39
CA LEU A 75 3.41 -23.93 -7.33
C LEU A 75 3.64 -22.43 -7.13
N ARG A 76 2.84 -21.58 -7.76
CA ARG A 76 2.97 -20.12 -7.64
C ARG A 76 2.65 -19.63 -6.24
N VAL A 77 1.60 -20.18 -5.62
CA VAL A 77 1.28 -19.97 -4.20
C VAL A 77 2.44 -20.46 -3.33
N GLY A 78 2.99 -21.65 -3.61
CA GLY A 78 4.11 -22.16 -2.82
C GLY A 78 5.38 -21.32 -2.91
N ILE A 79 5.71 -20.78 -4.08
CA ILE A 79 6.81 -19.83 -4.26
C ILE A 79 6.55 -18.55 -3.45
N SER A 80 5.31 -18.05 -3.47
CA SER A 80 4.92 -16.86 -2.68
C SER A 80 5.07 -17.12 -1.18
N ASN A 81 4.67 -18.30 -0.69
CA ASN A 81 4.82 -18.69 0.71
C ASN A 81 6.29 -18.81 1.08
N PHE A 82 7.12 -19.39 0.21
CA PHE A 82 8.56 -19.53 0.43
C PHE A 82 9.24 -18.19 0.62
N PHE A 83 8.99 -17.21 -0.27
CA PHE A 83 9.52 -15.86 -0.12
C PHE A 83 9.00 -15.17 1.14
N SER A 84 7.71 -15.30 1.46
CA SER A 84 7.16 -14.76 2.70
C SER A 84 7.83 -15.38 3.94
N ASN A 85 8.09 -16.69 3.94
CA ASN A 85 8.79 -17.38 5.03
C ASN A 85 10.24 -16.89 5.18
N LEU A 86 10.94 -16.60 4.08
CA LEU A 86 12.30 -16.05 4.11
C LEU A 86 12.34 -14.62 4.69
N LEU A 87 11.28 -13.84 4.54
CA LEU A 87 11.17 -12.48 5.10
C LEU A 87 10.75 -12.47 6.58
N PHE A 88 10.56 -13.64 7.21
CA PHE A 88 10.26 -13.77 8.64
C PHE A 88 11.15 -12.90 9.56
N PRO A 89 12.49 -12.87 9.41
CA PRO A 89 13.34 -12.10 10.32
C PRO A 89 12.98 -10.61 10.36
N LEU A 90 12.56 -10.04 9.23
CA LEU A 90 12.12 -8.65 9.15
C LEU A 90 10.87 -8.41 10.00
N ARG A 91 9.83 -9.22 9.77
CA ARG A 91 8.55 -9.11 10.48
C ARG A 91 8.73 -9.36 11.97
N PHE A 92 9.51 -10.37 12.34
CA PHE A 92 9.81 -10.70 13.73
C PHE A 92 10.51 -9.55 14.46
N ILE A 93 11.57 -8.99 13.87
CA ILE A 93 12.31 -7.88 14.48
C ILE A 93 11.40 -6.65 14.61
N ASN A 94 10.62 -6.31 13.60
CA ASN A 94 9.74 -5.15 13.65
C ASN A 94 8.60 -5.32 14.67
N ASN A 95 7.98 -6.51 14.76
CA ASN A 95 7.01 -6.80 15.82
C ASN A 95 7.63 -6.63 17.23
N LEU A 96 8.86 -7.12 17.44
CA LEU A 96 9.57 -6.93 18.71
C LEU A 96 9.86 -5.46 18.99
N LEU A 97 10.30 -4.70 17.98
CA LEU A 97 10.57 -3.27 18.11
C LEU A 97 9.29 -2.48 18.42
N GLN A 98 8.13 -2.93 17.95
CA GLN A 98 6.82 -2.34 18.25
C GLN A 98 6.19 -2.89 19.54
N LEU A 99 6.92 -3.70 20.31
CA LEU A 99 6.44 -4.32 21.55
C LEU A 99 5.21 -5.24 21.36
N LYS A 100 4.97 -5.71 20.14
CA LYS A 100 3.90 -6.66 19.78
C LYS A 100 4.37 -8.10 20.03
N PHE A 101 4.50 -8.47 21.31
CA PHE A 101 5.06 -9.78 21.70
C PHE A 101 4.24 -10.97 21.24
N GLU A 102 2.90 -10.86 21.25
CA GLU A 102 2.00 -11.92 20.78
C GLU A 102 2.23 -12.21 19.30
N ASN A 103 2.18 -11.16 18.47
CA ASN A 103 2.48 -11.24 17.03
C ASN A 103 3.89 -11.78 16.76
N SER A 104 4.88 -11.41 17.58
CA SER A 104 6.26 -11.90 17.46
C SER A 104 6.36 -13.41 17.68
N VAL A 105 5.65 -13.93 18.70
CA VAL A 105 5.61 -15.37 19.00
C VAL A 105 4.86 -16.12 17.91
N GLU A 106 3.76 -15.56 17.39
CA GLU A 106 3.01 -16.14 16.28
C GLU A 106 3.87 -16.20 15.01
N GLU A 107 4.54 -15.12 14.62
CA GLU A 107 5.47 -15.11 13.48
C GLU A 107 6.59 -16.16 13.64
N LEU A 108 7.16 -16.28 14.84
CA LEU A 108 8.18 -17.29 15.11
C LEU A 108 7.61 -18.71 14.98
N GLY A 109 6.41 -18.94 15.50
CA GLY A 109 5.70 -20.20 15.36
C GLY A 109 5.41 -20.53 13.90
N ARG A 110 4.90 -19.57 13.13
CA ARG A 110 4.66 -19.69 11.69
C ARG A 110 5.93 -20.07 10.95
N PHE A 111 7.04 -19.36 11.19
CA PHE A 111 8.32 -19.67 10.55
C PHE A 111 8.81 -21.08 10.86
N LEU A 112 8.77 -21.51 12.12
CA LEU A 112 9.20 -22.84 12.52
C LEU A 112 8.35 -23.92 11.83
N ILE A 113 7.02 -23.79 11.92
CA ILE A 113 6.08 -24.78 11.38
C ILE A 113 6.15 -24.84 9.86
N ASN A 114 6.17 -23.70 9.18
CA ASN A 114 6.23 -23.64 7.72
C ASN A 114 7.60 -24.14 7.22
N THR A 115 8.67 -23.90 7.97
CA THR A 115 10.00 -24.41 7.61
C THR A 115 10.10 -25.93 7.81
N THR A 116 9.60 -26.48 8.92
CA THR A 116 9.74 -27.91 9.24
C THR A 116 8.69 -28.80 8.59
N PHE A 117 7.42 -28.39 8.64
CA PHE A 117 6.29 -29.17 8.13
C PHE A 117 5.76 -28.63 6.80
N GLY A 118 6.04 -27.36 6.49
CA GLY A 118 5.63 -26.72 5.25
C GLY A 118 6.65 -26.80 4.11
N LEU A 119 7.53 -27.80 4.10
CA LEU A 119 8.57 -27.96 3.08
C LEU A 119 9.43 -26.69 2.91
N ALA A 120 10.11 -26.25 3.97
CA ALA A 120 10.94 -25.04 3.98
C ALA A 120 10.18 -23.73 3.67
N GLY A 121 8.86 -23.71 3.86
CA GLY A 121 8.00 -22.56 3.63
C GLY A 121 7.22 -22.59 2.32
N PHE A 122 7.36 -23.63 1.49
CA PHE A 122 6.53 -23.77 0.28
C PHE A 122 5.04 -24.05 0.58
N MET A 123 4.73 -24.58 1.75
CA MET A 123 3.38 -24.75 2.26
C MET A 123 3.22 -23.92 3.54
N ASP A 124 1.99 -23.49 3.83
CA ASP A 124 1.66 -22.68 5.02
C ASP A 124 0.70 -23.44 5.97
N PRO A 125 1.15 -24.57 6.58
CA PRO A 125 0.36 -25.28 7.57
C PRO A 125 0.06 -24.44 8.82
N ALA A 126 0.89 -23.45 9.15
CA ALA A 126 0.59 -22.55 10.24
C ALA A 126 -0.72 -21.78 9.99
N LYS A 127 -0.96 -21.33 8.76
CA LYS A 127 -2.25 -20.75 8.38
C LYS A 127 -3.36 -21.79 8.25
N THR A 128 -3.14 -22.87 7.49
CA THR A 128 -4.25 -23.77 7.13
C THR A 128 -4.72 -24.64 8.29
N GLU A 129 -3.83 -25.05 9.20
CA GLU A 129 -4.16 -25.97 10.29
C GLU A 129 -4.34 -25.27 11.64
N LEU A 130 -3.65 -24.15 11.87
CA LEU A 130 -3.67 -23.45 13.16
C LEU A 130 -4.41 -22.11 13.11
N GLY A 131 -4.72 -21.60 11.92
CA GLY A 131 -5.39 -20.30 11.75
C GLY A 131 -4.52 -19.11 12.14
N TRP A 132 -3.20 -19.30 12.24
CA TRP A 132 -2.28 -18.20 12.49
C TRP A 132 -2.14 -17.37 11.24
N GLU A 133 -2.16 -16.05 11.33
CA GLU A 133 -2.04 -15.14 10.18
C GLU A 133 -0.66 -14.46 10.19
N ALA A 134 -0.18 -14.06 9.02
CA ALA A 134 1.09 -13.33 8.94
C ALA A 134 0.89 -11.87 9.37
N HIS A 135 1.83 -11.37 10.16
CA HIS A 135 1.89 -9.99 10.65
C HIS A 135 2.95 -9.23 9.85
N ASP A 136 2.55 -8.68 8.70
CA ASP A 136 3.43 -8.02 7.70
C ASP A 136 4.01 -6.67 8.19
N GLU A 137 4.76 -6.71 9.29
CA GLU A 137 5.45 -5.57 9.89
C GLU A 137 6.76 -5.22 9.17
N ASP A 138 7.01 -3.91 9.02
CA ASP A 138 8.21 -3.35 8.42
C ASP A 138 8.74 -2.16 9.24
N PHE A 139 9.95 -1.69 8.95
CA PHE A 139 10.57 -0.65 9.77
C PHE A 139 9.89 0.71 9.62
N GLY A 140 9.23 0.99 8.50
CA GLY A 140 8.41 2.18 8.37
C GLY A 140 7.18 2.16 9.30
N GLN A 141 6.58 0.99 9.53
CA GLN A 141 5.51 0.80 10.53
C GLN A 141 6.05 1.01 11.92
N THR A 142 7.22 0.45 12.22
CA THR A 142 7.92 0.66 13.50
C THR A 142 8.17 2.14 13.78
N LEU A 143 8.63 2.91 12.79
CA LEU A 143 8.77 4.36 12.94
C LEU A 143 7.43 5.05 13.17
N GLY A 144 6.37 4.63 12.47
CA GLY A 144 5.01 5.13 12.66
C GLY A 144 4.46 4.86 14.06
N TYR A 145 4.68 3.66 14.60
CA TYR A 145 4.32 3.25 15.95
C TYR A 145 4.94 4.19 17.02
N TYR A 146 6.18 4.63 16.79
CA TYR A 146 6.85 5.60 17.66
C TYR A 146 6.51 7.08 17.35
N GLY A 147 5.50 7.34 16.52
CA GLY A 147 5.00 8.68 16.23
C GLY A 147 5.82 9.46 15.19
N VAL A 148 6.71 8.80 14.44
CA VAL A 148 7.37 9.45 13.30
C VAL A 148 6.34 9.66 12.19
N GLY A 149 6.12 10.93 11.83
CA GLY A 149 5.21 11.31 10.76
C GLY A 149 5.65 10.79 9.39
N GLU A 150 4.70 10.65 8.46
CA GLU A 150 4.93 10.13 7.11
C GLU A 150 5.88 11.00 6.26
N GLY A 151 5.90 12.31 6.50
CA GLY A 151 6.63 13.27 5.67
C GLY A 151 5.92 13.53 4.34
N PHE A 152 6.67 13.88 3.29
CA PHE A 152 6.08 14.11 1.97
C PHE A 152 5.81 12.78 1.25
N HIS A 153 4.73 12.74 0.46
CA HIS A 153 4.42 11.61 -0.39
C HIS A 153 5.35 11.56 -1.62
N VAL A 154 5.75 10.35 -2.01
CA VAL A 154 6.63 10.14 -3.15
C VAL A 154 6.35 8.79 -3.80
N VAL A 155 6.27 8.78 -5.13
CA VAL A 155 6.11 7.55 -5.91
C VAL A 155 7.47 7.06 -6.36
N LEU A 156 7.86 5.88 -5.90
CA LEU A 156 9.15 5.27 -6.22
C LEU A 156 9.12 4.52 -7.56
N PRO A 157 10.23 4.52 -8.33
CA PRO A 157 10.37 3.67 -9.50
C PRO A 157 10.16 2.20 -9.12
N PHE A 158 9.35 1.49 -9.91
CA PHE A 158 9.04 0.06 -9.79
C PHE A 158 8.24 -0.34 -8.53
N LEU A 159 8.47 0.33 -7.40
CA LEU A 159 7.87 0.01 -6.10
C LEU A 159 6.49 0.66 -5.89
N GLY A 160 6.22 1.81 -6.52
CA GLY A 160 4.93 2.50 -6.41
C GLY A 160 4.88 3.57 -5.31
N PRO A 161 3.66 3.93 -4.84
CA PRO A 161 3.46 4.97 -3.83
C PRO A 161 4.21 4.69 -2.51
N SER A 162 4.78 5.73 -1.92
CA SER A 162 5.51 5.69 -0.65
C SER A 162 5.54 7.08 0.03
N ASN A 163 6.23 7.20 1.16
CA ASN A 163 6.49 8.48 1.83
C ASN A 163 7.92 8.50 2.41
N LEU A 164 8.36 9.65 2.92
CA LEU A 164 9.73 9.82 3.42
C LEU A 164 10.07 8.82 4.54
N ARG A 165 9.15 8.60 5.50
CA ARG A 165 9.35 7.63 6.59
C ARG A 165 9.52 6.22 6.04
N ASP A 166 8.66 5.82 5.12
CA ASP A 166 8.63 4.46 4.59
C ASP A 166 9.82 4.21 3.65
N ILE A 167 10.40 5.23 3.00
CA ILE A 167 11.70 5.11 2.31
C ILE A 167 12.82 4.77 3.30
N VAL A 168 12.86 5.44 4.45
CA VAL A 168 13.84 5.12 5.51
C VAL A 168 13.59 3.70 6.04
N GLY A 169 12.32 3.33 6.19
CA GLY A 169 11.87 1.96 6.47
C GLY A 169 12.48 0.94 5.52
N LEU A 170 12.22 1.10 4.22
CA LEU A 170 12.72 0.23 3.16
C LEU A 170 14.26 0.11 3.17
N ALA A 171 14.99 1.19 3.44
CA ALA A 171 16.45 1.15 3.53
C ALA A 171 16.93 0.33 4.74
N ALA A 172 16.28 0.49 5.90
CA ALA A 172 16.59 -0.28 7.10
C ALA A 172 16.25 -1.77 6.90
N ASP A 173 15.06 -2.08 6.40
CA ASP A 173 14.64 -3.46 6.10
C ASP A 173 15.54 -4.10 5.05
N GLY A 174 15.96 -3.34 4.03
CA GLY A 174 16.94 -3.79 3.04
C GLY A 174 18.30 -4.16 3.65
N TYR A 175 18.70 -3.52 4.75
CA TYR A 175 19.95 -3.82 5.46
C TYR A 175 19.88 -5.16 6.20
N ILE A 176 18.74 -5.50 6.79
CA ILE A 176 18.52 -6.73 7.57
C ILE A 176 17.90 -7.89 6.76
N SER A 177 17.38 -7.62 5.56
CA SER A 177 16.71 -8.63 4.73
C SER A 177 17.69 -9.68 4.19
N PRO A 178 17.37 -10.99 4.28
CA PRO A 178 18.18 -12.03 3.65
C PRO A 178 18.12 -12.00 2.12
N LEU A 179 17.12 -11.33 1.54
CA LEU A 179 16.92 -11.23 0.09
C LEU A 179 17.63 -10.03 -0.55
N SER A 180 18.32 -9.21 0.24
CA SER A 180 18.98 -7.99 -0.22
C SER A 180 20.49 -8.12 -0.18
N THR A 181 21.18 -7.57 -1.18
CA THR A 181 22.65 -7.42 -1.18
C THR A 181 23.14 -6.26 -0.31
N THR A 182 22.24 -5.47 0.26
CA THR A 182 22.58 -4.31 1.10
C THR A 182 22.90 -4.74 2.52
N GLY A 183 23.91 -4.11 3.13
CA GLY A 183 24.33 -4.32 4.51
C GLY A 183 25.53 -5.26 4.66
N SER A 184 25.87 -5.60 5.91
CA SER A 184 26.98 -6.52 6.18
C SER A 184 26.60 -7.96 5.76
N SER A 185 27.54 -8.62 5.07
CA SER A 185 27.49 -10.03 4.72
C SER A 185 28.38 -10.90 5.62
N ASP A 186 28.97 -10.34 6.68
CA ASP A 186 30.00 -11.01 7.51
C ASP A 186 29.47 -12.28 8.19
N ILE A 187 28.17 -12.31 8.47
CA ILE A 187 27.47 -13.44 9.10
C ILE A 187 26.84 -14.42 8.11
N GLY A 188 27.01 -14.25 6.79
CA GLY A 188 26.68 -15.25 5.77
C GLY A 188 25.19 -15.59 5.58
N TYR A 189 24.27 -14.75 6.05
CA TYR A 189 22.82 -14.97 5.96
C TYR A 189 22.16 -14.41 4.68
N LYS A 190 22.90 -13.61 3.89
CA LYS A 190 22.40 -13.05 2.64
C LYS A 190 22.36 -14.14 1.57
N ILE A 191 21.23 -14.24 0.88
CA ILE A 191 21.00 -15.22 -0.19
C ILE A 191 21.65 -14.78 -1.51
N PRO A 192 21.44 -13.54 -2.01
CA PRO A 192 22.11 -13.12 -3.24
C PRO A 192 23.59 -12.81 -3.01
N ASN A 193 24.46 -13.35 -3.86
CA ASN A 193 25.91 -13.10 -3.80
C ASN A 193 26.33 -11.81 -4.52
N ASN A 194 25.49 -11.32 -5.44
CA ASN A 194 25.76 -10.14 -6.24
C ASN A 194 24.45 -9.44 -6.64
N SER A 195 24.57 -8.21 -7.15
CA SER A 195 23.41 -7.40 -7.52
C SER A 195 22.55 -8.02 -8.63
N LEU A 196 23.13 -8.83 -9.51
CA LEU A 196 22.39 -9.51 -10.57
C LEU A 196 21.48 -10.60 -10.00
N GLU A 197 21.99 -11.41 -9.07
CA GLU A 197 21.19 -12.40 -8.34
C GLU A 197 20.06 -11.75 -7.55
N ASN A 198 20.34 -10.63 -6.88
CA ASN A 198 19.33 -9.86 -6.15
C ASN A 198 18.19 -9.41 -7.07
N VAL A 199 18.53 -8.79 -8.21
CA VAL A 199 17.53 -8.38 -9.21
C VAL A 199 16.75 -9.58 -9.75
N GLY A 200 17.41 -10.72 -9.98
CA GLY A 200 16.76 -11.95 -10.40
C GLY A 200 15.76 -12.49 -9.38
N ILE A 201 16.10 -12.45 -8.11
CA ILE A 201 15.23 -12.84 -6.99
C ILE A 201 14.00 -11.92 -6.93
N ILE A 202 14.22 -10.60 -6.88
CA ILE A 202 13.16 -9.60 -6.82
C ILE A 202 12.24 -9.72 -8.05
N ALA A 203 12.81 -9.86 -9.25
CA ALA A 203 12.02 -10.02 -10.47
C ALA A 203 11.18 -11.30 -10.44
N THR A 204 11.75 -12.42 -9.97
CA THR A 204 11.04 -13.70 -9.86
C THR A 204 9.87 -13.60 -8.88
N ASP A 205 10.11 -13.06 -7.69
CA ASP A 205 9.06 -12.86 -6.69
C ASP A 205 7.98 -11.90 -7.20
N THR A 206 8.38 -10.79 -7.83
CA THR A 206 7.45 -9.81 -8.42
C THR A 206 6.58 -10.47 -9.49
N ILE A 207 7.16 -11.19 -10.46
CA ILE A 207 6.42 -11.90 -11.51
C ILE A 207 5.47 -12.93 -10.91
N ASN A 208 5.97 -13.75 -9.97
CA ASN A 208 5.15 -14.78 -9.33
C ASN A 208 3.97 -14.15 -8.59
N SER A 209 4.21 -13.09 -7.82
CA SER A 209 3.19 -12.43 -7.03
C SER A 209 2.16 -11.67 -7.89
N THR A 210 2.60 -11.04 -8.99
CA THR A 210 1.70 -10.44 -9.98
C THR A 210 0.83 -11.49 -10.66
N SER A 211 1.40 -12.65 -10.98
CA SER A 211 0.66 -13.74 -11.62
C SER A 211 -0.52 -14.25 -10.79
N LEU A 212 -0.48 -14.10 -9.46
CA LEU A 212 -1.55 -14.47 -8.53
C LEU A 212 -2.65 -13.41 -8.43
N ARG A 213 -2.41 -12.20 -8.96
CA ARG A 213 -3.27 -11.01 -8.83
C ARG A 213 -3.59 -10.34 -10.16
N LEU A 214 -3.41 -11.05 -11.28
CA LEU A 214 -3.70 -10.54 -12.62
C LEU A 214 -5.11 -9.95 -12.71
N GLY A 215 -5.24 -8.77 -13.32
CA GLY A 215 -6.51 -8.07 -13.50
C GLY A 215 -6.95 -7.20 -12.32
N GLN A 216 -6.39 -7.39 -11.12
CA GLN A 216 -6.77 -6.57 -9.95
C GLN A 216 -6.35 -5.11 -10.14
N TYR A 217 -5.10 -4.87 -10.54
CA TYR A 217 -4.61 -3.51 -10.80
C TYR A 217 -5.36 -2.85 -11.97
N GLU A 218 -5.64 -3.59 -13.03
CA GLU A 218 -6.39 -3.08 -14.19
C GLU A 218 -7.83 -2.69 -13.82
N SER A 219 -8.47 -3.44 -12.91
CA SER A 219 -9.80 -3.09 -12.39
C SER A 219 -9.77 -1.77 -11.60
N ILE A 220 -8.80 -1.63 -10.69
CA ILE A 220 -8.58 -0.41 -9.92
C ILE A 220 -8.32 0.79 -10.84
N LYS A 221 -7.44 0.61 -11.83
CA LYS A 221 -7.10 1.65 -12.79
C LYS A 221 -8.30 2.10 -13.61
N LYS A 222 -9.18 1.17 -13.99
CA LYS A 222 -10.37 1.46 -14.80
C LYS A 222 -11.38 2.33 -14.06
N ASP A 223 -11.48 2.16 -12.75
CA ASP A 223 -12.46 2.85 -11.91
C ASP A 223 -11.92 4.20 -11.38
N ALA A 224 -10.60 4.43 -11.47
CA ALA A 224 -9.97 5.68 -11.04
C ALA A 224 -10.16 6.80 -12.08
N LEU A 225 -10.71 7.95 -11.65
CA LEU A 225 -10.78 9.18 -12.46
C LEU A 225 -9.37 9.74 -12.73
N ASP A 226 -8.53 9.77 -11.69
CA ASP A 226 -7.12 10.12 -11.75
C ASP A 226 -6.33 9.08 -10.96
N LEU A 227 -5.48 8.33 -11.66
CA LEU A 227 -4.78 7.18 -11.11
C LEU A 227 -3.84 7.58 -9.96
N TYR A 228 -3.15 8.71 -10.07
CA TYR A 228 -2.15 9.07 -9.08
C TYR A 228 -2.76 9.41 -7.70
N PRO A 229 -3.66 10.41 -7.58
CA PRO A 229 -4.31 10.71 -6.30
C PRO A 229 -5.02 9.49 -5.72
N PHE A 230 -5.67 8.69 -6.56
CA PHE A 230 -6.33 7.46 -6.12
C PHE A 230 -5.34 6.48 -5.46
N LEU A 231 -4.23 6.16 -6.13
CA LEU A 231 -3.22 5.23 -5.59
C LEU A 231 -2.53 5.77 -4.33
N ARG A 232 -2.29 7.09 -4.28
CA ARG A 232 -1.75 7.76 -3.08
C ARG A 232 -2.70 7.60 -1.90
N ASP A 233 -3.99 7.87 -2.09
CA ASP A 233 -4.96 7.85 -1.01
C ASP A 233 -5.19 6.42 -0.51
N VAL A 234 -5.25 5.43 -1.41
CA VAL A 234 -5.27 4.00 -1.05
C VAL A 234 -4.02 3.60 -0.27
N TYR A 235 -2.84 4.05 -0.69
CA TYR A 235 -1.60 3.78 0.02
C TYR A 235 -1.62 4.35 1.44
N ASN A 236 -1.98 5.63 1.59
CA ASN A 236 -2.02 6.30 2.89
C ASN A 236 -3.05 5.66 3.82
N GLN A 237 -4.26 5.35 3.33
CA GLN A 237 -5.29 4.68 4.11
C GLN A 237 -4.82 3.30 4.59
N ARG A 238 -4.24 2.49 3.70
CA ARG A 238 -3.69 1.18 4.07
C ARG A 238 -2.59 1.32 5.11
N ARG A 239 -1.70 2.31 4.93
CA ARG A 239 -0.54 2.50 5.80
C ARG A 239 -0.93 2.94 7.21
N ASN A 240 -1.91 3.82 7.34
CA ASN A 240 -2.43 4.22 8.65
C ASN A 240 -3.02 3.03 9.39
N LYS A 241 -3.82 2.19 8.70
CA LYS A 241 -4.36 0.96 9.29
C LYS A 241 -3.27 0.02 9.80
N GLN A 242 -2.21 -0.19 9.02
CA GLN A 242 -1.09 -1.05 9.41
C GLN A 242 -0.36 -0.56 10.67
N ILE A 243 -0.27 0.76 10.86
CA ILE A 243 0.40 1.35 12.03
C ILE A 243 -0.48 1.30 13.28
N GLU A 244 -1.80 1.33 13.09
CA GLU A 244 -2.80 1.27 14.17
C GLU A 244 -3.07 -0.15 14.69
N GLU A 245 -2.84 -1.18 13.86
CA GLU A 245 -2.92 -2.60 14.23
C GLU A 245 -1.92 -2.97 15.33
#